data_AF-A0A1C9CEZ7-F1
#
_entry.id   AF-A0A1C9CEZ7-F1
#
_cell.length_a   1.000
_cell.length_b   1.000
_cell.length_c   1.000
_cell.angle_alpha   90.00
_cell.angle_beta   90.00
_cell.angle_gamma   90.00
#
_symmetry.space_group_name_H-M   'P 1'
#
loop_
_entity.id
_entity.type
_entity.pdbx_description
1 polymer ?
#
loop_
_entity_poly.entity_id
_entity_poly.type
_entity_poly.pdbx_seq_one_letter_code
_entity_poly.pdbx_strand_id
1 'polypeptide(L)'
;MNQNKYYFVIASKNFLMNEEPIEEILRERTSHYKNIQKDIDFWFITNPNFIKSLHINHINKESPENYAAIVSLDEKFIQWLKLRIGFVVIGQLQSDYLLYNIKYT
;
A
#
# COMPACT_ATOMS: atom_id res chain seq x y z
N MET A 1 -3.56 12.51 -20.51
CA MET A 1 -4.00 12.15 -19.14
C MET A 1 -2.74 12.10 -18.29
N ASN A 2 -2.73 12.74 -17.12
CA ASN A 2 -1.54 12.75 -16.27
C ASN A 2 -1.52 11.47 -15.45
N GLN A 3 -0.52 10.61 -15.69
CA GLN A 3 -0.31 9.39 -14.93
C GLN A 3 0.23 9.73 -13.54
N ASN A 4 -0.44 9.25 -12.50
CA ASN A 4 0.06 9.37 -11.15
C ASN A 4 1.04 8.23 -10.86
N LYS A 5 2.13 8.58 -10.18
CA LYS A 5 3.13 7.62 -9.70
C LYS A 5 2.74 7.17 -8.30
N TYR A 6 2.43 5.89 -8.16
CA TYR A 6 2.10 5.25 -6.89
C TYR A 6 3.27 4.42 -6.41
N TYR A 7 3.49 4.42 -5.11
CA TYR A 7 4.48 3.61 -4.42
C TYR A 7 3.74 2.64 -3.51
N PHE A 8 4.26 1.44 -3.32
CA PHE A 8 3.59 0.45 -2.49
C PHE A 8 4.53 -0.38 -1.64
N VAL A 9 3.98 -0.90 -0.55
CA VAL A 9 4.47 -2.02 0.23
C VAL A 9 3.51 -3.19 0.03
N ILE A 10 4.02 -4.39 -0.19
CA ILE A 10 3.26 -5.65 -0.22
C ILE A 10 3.89 -6.66 0.72
N ALA A 11 3.04 -7.37 1.46
CA ALA A 11 3.40 -8.54 2.24
C ALA A 11 2.20 -9.51 2.32
N SER A 12 2.39 -10.63 3.02
CA SER A 12 1.25 -11.51 3.33
C SER A 12 0.20 -10.74 4.13
N LYS A 13 -1.07 -11.09 3.91
CA LYS A 13 -2.19 -10.46 4.62
C LYS A 13 -2.06 -10.65 6.13
N ASN A 14 -1.69 -11.86 6.58
CA ASN A 14 -1.48 -12.15 7.99
C ASN A 14 -0.41 -11.25 8.62
N PHE A 15 0.71 -11.07 7.93
CA PHE A 15 1.80 -10.23 8.41
C PHE A 15 1.34 -8.77 8.61
N LEU A 16 0.71 -8.18 7.60
CA LEU A 16 0.28 -6.78 7.67
C LEU A 16 -0.93 -6.54 8.58
N MET A 17 -1.78 -7.53 8.83
CA MET A 17 -2.99 -7.34 9.64
C MET A 17 -2.84 -7.79 11.09
N ASN A 18 -1.97 -8.77 11.36
CA ASN A 18 -1.92 -9.43 12.67
C ASN A 18 -0.54 -9.38 13.34
N GLU A 19 0.54 -9.27 12.58
CA GLU A 19 1.90 -9.31 13.15
C GLU A 19 2.49 -7.91 13.35
N GLU A 20 2.14 -6.96 12.47
CA GLU A 20 2.62 -5.58 12.51
C GLU A 20 1.51 -4.59 12.91
N PRO A 21 1.84 -3.47 13.59
CA PRO A 21 0.86 -2.49 14.05
C PRO A 21 0.40 -1.55 12.92
N ILE A 22 0.02 -2.10 11.76
CA ILE A 22 -0.34 -1.30 10.56
C ILE A 22 -1.59 -0.47 10.80
N GLU A 23 -2.60 -1.03 11.48
CA GLU A 23 -3.84 -0.29 11.78
C GLU A 23 -3.56 0.97 12.60
N GLU A 24 -2.76 0.86 13.66
CA GLU A 24 -2.30 2.00 14.48
C GLU A 24 -1.59 3.04 13.62
N ILE A 25 -0.58 2.62 12.84
CA ILE A 25 0.21 3.50 11.98
C ILE A 25 -0.69 4.29 11.01
N LEU A 26 -1.65 3.60 10.37
CA LEU A 26 -2.55 4.24 9.41
C LEU A 26 -3.56 5.15 10.10
N ARG A 27 -4.05 4.80 11.29
CA ARG A 27 -4.96 5.63 12.10
C ARG A 27 -4.28 6.91 12.59
N GLU A 28 -3.07 6.81 13.12
CA GLU A 28 -2.27 7.96 13.54
C GLU A 28 -1.96 8.88 12.35
N ARG A 29 -1.54 8.31 11.22
CA ARG A 29 -1.26 9.09 10.00
C ARG A 29 -2.52 9.78 9.46
N THR A 30 -3.67 9.10 9.47
CA THR A 30 -4.96 9.69 9.07
C THR A 30 -5.32 10.86 9.98
N SER A 31 -5.13 10.71 11.29
CA SER A 31 -5.38 11.76 12.28
C SER A 31 -4.46 12.96 12.07
N HIS A 32 -3.16 12.71 11.81
CA HIS A 32 -2.20 13.75 11.48
C HIS A 32 -2.62 14.53 10.22
N TYR A 33 -2.99 13.83 9.13
CA TYR A 33 -3.42 14.44 7.87
C TYR A 33 -4.65 15.33 8.06
N LYS A 34 -5.63 14.87 8.84
CA LYS A 34 -6.80 15.66 9.23
C LYS A 34 -6.41 16.94 9.98
N ASN A 35 -5.48 16.84 10.93
CA ASN A 35 -5.03 17.99 11.72
C ASN A 35 -4.31 19.04 10.88
N ILE A 36 -3.56 18.63 9.86
CA ILE A 36 -2.84 19.55 8.96
C ILE A 36 -3.64 19.90 7.68
N GLN A 37 -4.92 19.52 7.60
CA GLN A 37 -5.78 19.72 6.43
C GLN A 37 -5.19 19.20 5.12
N LYS A 38 -4.48 18.06 5.18
CA LYS A 38 -3.92 17.38 4.01
C LYS A 38 -4.85 16.25 3.55
N ASP A 39 -5.07 16.17 2.25
CA ASP A 39 -5.81 15.07 1.63
C ASP A 39 -5.08 13.72 1.78
N ILE A 40 -5.86 12.66 1.99
CA ILE A 40 -5.33 11.30 2.10
C ILE A 40 -4.73 10.88 0.76
N ASP A 41 -3.46 10.50 0.81
CA ASP A 41 -2.67 10.05 -0.34
C ASP A 41 -2.16 8.61 -0.15
N PHE A 42 -2.81 7.83 0.72
CA PHE A 42 -2.46 6.44 1.01
C PHE A 42 -3.68 5.56 1.28
N TRP A 43 -3.57 4.27 0.99
CA TRP A 43 -4.65 3.29 1.10
C TRP A 43 -4.11 1.91 1.51
N PHE A 44 -4.91 1.18 2.29
CA PHE A 44 -4.69 -0.24 2.56
C PHE A 44 -5.60 -1.08 1.67
N ILE A 45 -5.03 -2.01 0.91
CA ILE A 45 -5.73 -2.81 -0.10
C ILE A 45 -5.52 -4.28 0.21
N THR A 46 -6.60 -4.99 0.51
CA THR A 46 -6.62 -6.46 0.57
C THR A 46 -6.82 -7.05 -0.81
N ASN A 47 -6.28 -8.24 -1.06
CA ASN A 47 -6.43 -8.95 -2.35
C ASN A 47 -5.97 -8.10 -3.56
N PRO A 48 -4.78 -7.47 -3.52
CA PRO A 48 -4.36 -6.51 -4.53
C PRO A 48 -4.14 -7.15 -5.91
N ASN A 49 -5.14 -7.06 -6.80
CA ASN A 49 -5.08 -7.65 -8.14
C ASN A 49 -3.92 -7.12 -9.00
N PHE A 50 -3.45 -5.89 -8.74
CA PHE A 50 -2.32 -5.30 -9.47
C PHE A 50 -1.01 -6.08 -9.27
N ILE A 51 -0.92 -6.97 -8.27
CA ILE A 51 0.24 -7.87 -8.10
C ILE A 51 0.48 -8.72 -9.34
N LYS A 52 -0.58 -9.10 -10.07
CA LYS A 52 -0.48 -9.94 -11.26
C LYS A 52 0.38 -9.29 -12.36
N SER A 53 0.37 -7.96 -12.45
CA SER A 53 1.18 -7.20 -13.42
C SER A 53 2.59 -6.85 -12.93
N LEU A 54 2.92 -7.09 -11.65
CA LEU A 54 4.24 -6.73 -11.11
C LEU A 54 5.29 -7.75 -11.51
N HIS A 55 6.47 -7.32 -11.95
CA HIS A 55 7.63 -8.19 -12.15
C HIS A 55 8.44 -8.33 -10.86
N ILE A 56 7.89 -9.04 -9.89
CA ILE A 56 8.49 -9.24 -8.56
C ILE A 56 8.77 -10.72 -8.35
N ASN A 57 10.01 -11.04 -8.02
CA ASN A 57 10.41 -12.36 -7.53
C ASN A 57 9.93 -12.52 -6.08
N HIS A 58 9.53 -13.72 -5.67
CA HIS A 58 9.05 -14.05 -4.30
C HIS A 58 7.58 -13.70 -3.97
N ILE A 59 6.79 -13.21 -4.93
CA ILE A 59 5.34 -13.09 -4.77
C ILE A 59 4.65 -14.13 -5.66
N ASN A 60 3.79 -14.95 -5.08
CA ASN A 60 2.92 -15.84 -5.84
C ASN A 60 1.75 -15.04 -6.43
N LYS A 61 1.89 -14.64 -7.69
CA LYS A 61 0.91 -13.80 -8.39
C LYS A 61 -0.43 -14.49 -8.66
N GLU A 62 -0.46 -15.82 -8.62
CA GLU A 62 -1.69 -16.61 -8.79
C GLU A 62 -2.62 -16.51 -7.57
N SER A 63 -2.12 -16.03 -6.42
CA SER A 63 -2.90 -15.95 -5.18
C SER A 63 -2.90 -14.55 -4.55
N PRO A 64 -3.44 -13.50 -5.22
CA PRO A 64 -3.51 -12.15 -4.65
C PRO A 64 -4.23 -12.10 -3.30
N GLU A 65 -5.16 -13.01 -3.05
CA GLU A 65 -5.94 -13.12 -1.81
C GLU A 65 -5.10 -13.38 -0.56
N ASN A 66 -3.88 -13.90 -0.72
CA ASN A 66 -2.94 -14.14 0.37
C ASN A 66 -2.13 -12.90 0.73
N TYR A 67 -2.25 -11.82 -0.03
CA TYR A 67 -1.47 -10.61 0.11
C TYR A 67 -2.35 -9.41 0.47
N ALA A 68 -1.70 -8.42 1.08
CA ALA A 68 -2.24 -7.08 1.23
C ALA A 68 -1.17 -6.06 0.83
N ALA A 69 -1.61 -4.85 0.52
CA ALA A 69 -0.74 -3.76 0.12
C ALA A 69 -1.08 -2.47 0.85
N ILE A 70 -0.06 -1.68 1.15
CA ILE A 70 -0.21 -0.26 1.44
C ILE A 70 0.29 0.49 0.22
N VAL A 71 -0.54 1.34 -0.37
CA VAL A 71 -0.21 2.14 -1.55
C VAL A 71 -0.25 3.62 -1.19
N SER A 72 0.69 4.43 -1.68
CA SER A 72 0.71 5.87 -1.45
C SER A 72 1.32 6.66 -2.62
N LEU A 73 0.99 7.94 -2.71
CA LEU A 73 1.73 8.91 -3.53
C LEU A 73 3.02 9.40 -2.85
N ASP A 74 3.19 9.14 -1.55
CA ASP A 74 4.37 9.52 -0.76
C ASP A 74 5.41 8.39 -0.74
N GLU A 75 6.44 8.52 -1.57
CA GLU A 75 7.56 7.56 -1.62
C GLU A 75 8.26 7.39 -0.27
N LYS A 76 8.43 8.48 0.48
CA LYS A 76 9.15 8.44 1.76
C LYS A 76 8.38 7.66 2.79
N PHE A 77 7.05 7.73 2.77
CA PHE A 77 6.20 6.90 3.63
C PHE A 77 6.37 5.41 3.34
N ILE A 78 6.41 5.01 2.07
CA ILE A 78 6.65 3.61 1.67
C ILE A 78 8.05 3.14 2.05
N GLN A 79 9.08 3.98 1.86
CA GLN A 79 10.45 3.69 2.30
C GLN A 79 10.54 3.54 3.83
N TRP A 80 9.87 4.42 4.58
CA TRP A 80 9.80 4.34 6.04
C TRP A 80 9.13 3.04 6.50
N LEU A 81 8.02 2.64 5.87
CA LEU A 81 7.38 1.36 6.16
C LEU A 81 8.35 0.21 5.91
N LYS A 82 9.05 0.16 4.77
CA LYS A 82 10.05 -0.90 4.49
C LYS A 82 11.09 -1.03 5.60
N LEU A 83 11.57 0.07 6.15
CA LEU A 83 12.53 0.06 7.26
C LEU A 83 11.89 -0.36 8.58
N ARG A 84 10.64 0.02 8.81
CA ARG A 84 9.92 -0.25 10.07
C ARG A 84 9.48 -1.71 10.22
N ILE A 85 8.92 -2.29 9.16
CA ILE A 85 8.29 -3.62 9.20
C ILE A 85 9.08 -4.68 8.38
N GLY A 86 10.21 -4.31 7.78
CA GLY A 86 11.20 -5.27 7.29
C GLY A 86 10.76 -6.16 6.12
N PHE A 87 10.15 -7.32 6.40
CA PHE A 87 9.89 -8.47 5.51
C PHE A 87 8.80 -8.23 4.44
N VAL A 88 8.91 -7.08 3.78
CA VAL A 88 7.95 -6.61 2.78
C VAL A 88 8.65 -6.31 1.47
N VAL A 89 7.91 -6.42 0.38
CA VAL A 89 8.36 -5.97 -0.94
C VAL A 89 7.87 -4.56 -1.18
N ILE A 90 8.72 -3.71 -1.75
CA ILE A 90 8.29 -2.38 -2.20
C ILE A 90 8.46 -2.23 -3.70
N GLY A 91 7.69 -1.32 -4.28
CA GLY A 91 7.80 -0.98 -5.69
C GLY A 91 6.99 0.26 -6.01
N GLN A 92 6.87 0.51 -7.32
CA GLN A 92 6.12 1.65 -7.85
C GLN A 92 5.35 1.23 -9.09
N LEU A 93 4.25 1.91 -9.38
CA LEU A 93 3.46 1.75 -10.59
C LEU A 93 2.93 3.10 -11.07
N GLN A 94 2.71 3.21 -12.38
CA GLN A 94 2.01 4.35 -12.97
C GLN A 94 0.56 3.93 -13.24
N SER A 95 -0.39 4.80 -12.91
CA SER A 95 -1.81 4.57 -13.18
C SER A 95 -2.50 5.88 -13.52
N ASP A 96 -3.34 5.84 -14.57
CA ASP A 96 -4.28 6.91 -14.91
C ASP A 96 -5.53 6.89 -14.01
N TYR A 97 -5.79 5.76 -13.33
CA TYR A 97 -6.90 5.62 -12.38
C TYR A 97 -6.47 6.13 -11.00
N LEU A 98 -7.24 7.08 -10.46
CA LEU A 98 -7.18 7.42 -9.04
C LEU A 98 -7.61 6.19 -8.23
N LEU A 99 -6.69 5.66 -7.42
CA LEU A 99 -7.01 4.57 -6.46
C LEU A 99 -8.11 4.98 -5.45
N TYR A 100 -8.51 6.25 -5.41
CA TYR A 100 -9.73 6.71 -4.71
C TYR A 100 -10.98 5.90 -5.07
N ASN A 101 -11.05 5.37 -6.30
CA ASN A 101 -12.17 4.55 -6.76
C ASN A 101 -12.09 3.08 -6.34
N ILE A 102 -10.97 2.65 -5.73
CA ILE A 102 -10.88 1.36 -5.05
C ILE A 102 -11.43 1.54 -3.62
N LYS A 103 -12.70 1.95 -3.54
CA LYS A 103 -13.45 1.86 -2.29
C LYS A 103 -13.74 0.39 -2.03
N TYR A 104 -13.39 -0.03 -0.82
CA TYR A 104 -13.80 -1.26 -0.12
C TYR A 104 -15.00 -1.94 -0.78
N THR A 105 -14.74 -3.02 -1.52
CA THR A 105 -15.70 -4.11 -1.69
C THR A 105 -15.26 -5.22 -0.75
#